data_AF-A0A4U1CY17-F1
#
_entry.id   AF-A0A4U1CY17-F1
#
_cell.length_a   1.000
_cell.length_b   1.000
_cell.length_c   1.000
_cell.angle_alpha   90.00
_cell.angle_beta   90.00
_cell.angle_gamma   90.00
#
_symmetry.space_group_name_H-M   'P 1'
#
loop_
_entity.id
_entity.type
_entity.pdbx_description
1 polymer ?
#
loop_
_entity_poly.entity_id
_entity_poly.type
_entity_poly.pdbx_seq_one_letter_code
_entity_poly.pdbx_strand_id
1 'polypeptide(L)'
;MHLLNHQVLIYGFSSTNNSSPVNISLFKVSRDWNENEASWNYAKIYPSTAWTYKGGDYVTSNKLATVSGLTSPTNLDADIKQWNIPIHIIQNWRNDMSTNFGVIIMSDTETTNIYKKFISSEYTVDNKYKPLLKVTYSVPGPSTPSGESYSNGDGTGTGFVELSWPPMSGATGYKVWIFNGLEYESFDVGNSTNWSTLEKIFGQLNKKFLRVDLFCIKIN
;
A
#
# COMPACT_ATOMS: atom_id res chain seq x y z
N MET A 1 -7.38 -4.90 -0.28
CA MET A 1 -6.60 -3.68 0.02
C MET A 1 -6.72 -2.75 -1.17
N HIS A 2 -7.34 -1.60 -1.00
CA HIS A 2 -7.39 -0.58 -2.04
C HIS A 2 -6.21 0.36 -1.81
N LEU A 3 -5.35 0.51 -2.81
CA LEU A 3 -4.33 1.55 -2.74
C LEU A 3 -5.03 2.90 -2.78
N LEU A 4 -4.57 3.85 -1.98
CA LEU A 4 -5.05 5.23 -2.01
C LEU A 4 -4.19 6.04 -2.99
N ASN A 5 -4.65 7.23 -3.38
CA ASN A 5 -4.12 8.02 -4.49
C ASN A 5 -2.66 8.51 -4.37
N HIS A 6 -1.92 8.11 -3.33
CA HIS A 6 -0.56 8.60 -3.10
C HIS A 6 0.44 7.44 -2.97
N GLN A 7 1.26 7.28 -4.00
CA GLN A 7 2.51 6.54 -3.95
C GLN A 7 3.63 7.48 -4.33
N VAL A 8 4.61 7.65 -3.45
CA VAL A 8 5.68 8.63 -3.66
C VAL A 8 7.02 7.98 -3.42
N LEU A 9 7.91 8.15 -4.39
CA LEU A 9 9.32 7.84 -4.24
C LEU A 9 10.08 9.12 -3.89
N ILE A 10 10.81 9.07 -2.78
CA ILE A 10 11.47 10.23 -2.18
C ILE A 10 12.99 10.04 -2.24
N TYR A 11 13.73 11.05 -2.70
CA TYR A 11 15.20 11.09 -2.64
C TYR A 11 15.70 12.46 -2.21
N GLY A 12 16.74 12.51 -1.37
CA GLY A 12 17.52 13.73 -1.15
C GLY A 12 18.41 14.06 -2.35
N PHE A 13 18.29 15.27 -2.90
CA PHE A 13 19.17 15.76 -3.97
C PHE A 13 20.37 16.50 -3.37
N SER A 14 21.58 15.97 -3.61
CA SER A 14 22.79 16.32 -2.84
C SER A 14 23.75 17.25 -3.56
N SER A 15 24.00 17.04 -4.85
CA SER A 15 24.97 17.84 -5.60
C SER A 15 24.77 17.73 -7.11
N THR A 16 25.40 18.66 -7.84
CA THR A 16 25.47 18.69 -9.30
C THR A 16 26.83 19.24 -9.71
N ASN A 17 27.36 18.86 -10.87
CA ASN A 17 28.53 19.53 -11.46
C ASN A 17 28.16 20.79 -12.26
N ASN A 18 26.88 20.99 -12.57
CA ASN A 18 26.41 22.13 -13.35
C ASN A 18 24.98 22.53 -12.94
N SER A 19 24.71 23.83 -12.87
CA SER A 19 23.41 24.37 -12.46
C SER A 19 22.36 24.40 -13.57
N SER A 20 22.71 24.04 -14.81
CA SER A 20 21.74 23.98 -15.91
C SER A 20 20.56 23.07 -15.54
N PRO A 21 19.34 23.48 -15.89
CA PRO A 21 18.14 22.74 -15.52
C PRO A 21 18.08 21.41 -16.26
N VAL A 22 17.82 20.33 -15.51
CA VAL A 22 17.65 18.98 -16.06
C VAL A 22 16.33 18.41 -15.57
N ASN A 23 15.55 17.82 -16.47
CA ASN A 23 14.37 17.03 -16.10
C ASN A 23 14.81 15.61 -15.77
N ILE A 24 14.29 15.06 -14.67
CA ILE A 24 14.57 13.69 -14.25
C ILE A 24 13.25 12.94 -14.15
N SER A 25 13.15 11.85 -14.91
CA SER A 25 11.95 11.04 -15.01
C SER A 25 12.14 9.69 -14.35
N LEU A 26 11.04 9.18 -13.79
CA LEU A 26 10.94 7.85 -13.23
C LEU A 26 10.40 6.89 -14.28
N PHE A 27 11.02 5.74 -14.42
CA PHE A 27 10.61 4.68 -15.34
C PHE A 27 10.46 3.35 -14.62
N LYS A 28 9.59 2.48 -15.16
CA LYS A 28 9.48 1.09 -14.72
C LYS A 28 10.68 0.30 -15.29
N VAL A 29 11.41 -0.40 -14.44
CA VAL A 29 12.46 -1.34 -14.88
C VAL A 29 11.80 -2.53 -15.57
N SER A 30 12.33 -2.93 -16.73
CA SER A 30 11.72 -3.96 -17.58
C SER A 30 12.44 -5.30 -17.54
N ARG A 31 13.52 -5.42 -16.77
CA ARG A 31 14.33 -6.63 -16.63
C ARG A 31 14.69 -6.86 -15.17
N ASP A 32 14.72 -8.13 -14.80
CA ASP A 32 15.24 -8.57 -13.51
C ASP A 32 16.75 -8.31 -13.35
N TRP A 33 17.18 -7.94 -12.15
CA TRP A 33 18.55 -7.55 -11.82
C TRP A 33 18.89 -7.91 -10.38
N ASN A 34 20.19 -7.98 -10.07
CA ASN A 34 20.64 -8.26 -8.71
C ASN A 34 21.39 -7.02 -8.19
N GLU A 35 20.94 -6.46 -7.07
CA GLU A 35 21.51 -5.23 -6.50
C GLU A 35 22.98 -5.34 -6.14
N ASN A 36 23.45 -6.53 -5.77
CA ASN A 36 24.83 -6.77 -5.38
C ASN A 36 25.73 -7.10 -6.58
N GLU A 37 25.17 -7.21 -7.78
CA GLU A 37 25.90 -7.60 -9.00
C GLU A 37 25.72 -6.59 -10.15
N ALA A 38 24.68 -5.76 -10.10
CA ALA A 38 24.37 -4.83 -11.16
C ALA A 38 25.50 -3.81 -11.35
N SER A 39 25.82 -3.56 -12.61
CA SER A 39 26.82 -2.58 -13.03
C SER A 39 26.31 -1.84 -14.25
N TRP A 40 27.10 -0.88 -14.74
CA TRP A 40 26.81 -0.18 -16.00
C TRP A 40 26.56 -1.14 -17.18
N ASN A 41 27.24 -2.29 -17.19
CA ASN A 41 27.24 -3.22 -18.31
C ASN A 41 26.31 -4.42 -18.11
N TYR A 42 26.09 -4.85 -16.87
CA TYR A 42 25.42 -6.11 -16.53
C TYR A 42 24.32 -5.91 -15.50
N ALA A 43 23.18 -6.59 -15.71
CA ALA A 43 22.08 -6.69 -14.76
C ALA A 43 22.37 -7.72 -13.66
N LYS A 44 23.05 -8.80 -14.05
CA LYS A 44 23.49 -9.90 -13.18
C LYS A 44 24.83 -10.41 -13.67
N ILE A 45 25.68 -10.84 -12.76
CA ILE A 45 26.95 -11.49 -13.08
C ILE A 45 26.78 -13.02 -13.07
N TYR A 46 25.88 -13.55 -12.23
CA TYR A 46 25.67 -15.00 -12.10
C TYR A 46 24.17 -15.40 -12.15
N PRO A 47 23.69 -16.02 -13.24
CA PRO A 47 24.34 -16.15 -14.55
C PRO A 47 24.50 -14.77 -15.23
N SER A 48 25.56 -14.63 -16.02
CA SER A 48 25.89 -13.35 -16.66
C SER A 48 24.77 -12.90 -17.59
N THR A 49 24.19 -11.74 -17.28
CA THR A 49 23.10 -11.14 -18.04
C THR A 49 23.45 -9.67 -18.27
N ALA A 50 23.81 -9.33 -19.51
CA ALA A 50 24.03 -7.95 -19.89
C ALA A 50 22.71 -7.16 -19.92
N TRP A 51 22.80 -5.86 -19.67
CA TRP A 51 21.71 -4.96 -20.07
C TRP A 51 21.62 -4.88 -21.59
N THR A 52 20.42 -4.66 -22.13
CA THR A 52 20.25 -4.34 -23.56
C THR A 52 20.83 -2.96 -23.84
N TYR A 53 20.55 -2.00 -22.94
CA TYR A 53 21.10 -0.65 -22.96
C TYR A 53 21.95 -0.41 -21.72
N LYS A 54 23.11 0.22 -21.90
CA LYS A 54 24.01 0.50 -20.78
C LYS A 54 23.30 1.34 -19.72
N GLY A 55 23.52 1.00 -18.46
CA GLY A 55 22.88 1.67 -17.32
C GLY A 55 21.52 1.14 -16.91
N GLY A 56 20.88 0.26 -17.69
CA GLY A 56 19.64 -0.41 -17.28
C GLY A 56 18.62 -0.55 -18.40
N ASP A 57 17.78 -1.58 -18.30
CA ASP A 57 16.63 -1.78 -19.18
C ASP A 57 15.33 -1.32 -18.51
N TYR A 58 14.65 -0.37 -19.12
CA TYR A 58 13.41 0.22 -18.60
C TYR A 58 12.44 0.58 -19.73
N VAL A 59 11.17 0.78 -19.37
CA VAL A 59 10.10 1.09 -20.33
C VAL A 59 10.20 2.54 -20.79
N THR A 60 10.89 2.79 -21.91
CA THR A 60 11.11 4.16 -22.45
C THR A 60 9.86 4.80 -23.04
N SER A 61 8.87 3.99 -23.46
CA SER A 61 7.62 4.48 -24.06
C SER A 61 6.71 5.21 -23.07
N ASN A 62 6.95 5.07 -21.76
CA ASN A 62 6.09 5.66 -20.74
C ASN A 62 6.90 6.16 -19.53
N LYS A 63 6.86 7.47 -19.28
CA LYS A 63 7.35 8.10 -18.06
C LYS A 63 6.31 7.95 -16.96
N LEU A 64 6.71 7.43 -15.80
CA LEU A 64 5.80 7.29 -14.66
C LEU A 64 5.55 8.65 -13.98
N ALA A 65 6.60 9.47 -13.86
CA ALA A 65 6.56 10.82 -13.35
C ALA A 65 7.84 11.57 -13.75
N THR A 66 7.81 12.90 -13.69
CA THR A 66 8.97 13.75 -13.96
C THR A 66 9.06 14.84 -12.91
N VAL A 67 10.27 15.06 -12.38
CA VAL A 67 10.59 16.31 -11.67
C VAL A 67 11.38 17.17 -12.65
N SER A 68 10.81 18.31 -13.00
CA SER A 68 11.35 19.18 -14.05
C SER A 68 12.31 20.23 -13.48
N GLY A 69 13.29 20.63 -14.28
CA GLY A 69 14.10 21.82 -14.02
C GLY A 69 15.01 21.73 -12.80
N LEU A 70 15.55 20.56 -12.46
CA LEU A 70 16.52 20.45 -11.36
C LEU A 70 17.81 21.21 -11.72
N THR A 71 18.11 22.25 -10.94
CA THR A 71 19.32 23.06 -11.06
C THR A 71 20.34 22.62 -10.01
N SER A 72 20.83 23.52 -9.16
CA SER A 72 21.71 23.23 -8.02
C SER A 72 20.88 23.10 -6.74
N PRO A 73 21.18 22.11 -5.89
CA PRO A 73 20.54 22.04 -4.58
C PRO A 73 21.08 23.18 -3.70
N THR A 74 20.22 23.65 -2.80
CA THR A 74 20.53 24.63 -1.76
C THR A 74 20.95 23.95 -0.48
N ASN A 75 20.16 22.98 0.00
CA ASN A 75 20.44 22.15 1.15
C ASN A 75 19.54 20.90 1.13
N LEU A 76 19.91 19.85 1.87
CA LEU A 76 19.20 18.57 1.83
C LEU A 76 17.72 18.65 2.26
N ASP A 77 17.37 19.54 3.20
CA ASP A 77 15.99 19.69 3.67
C ASP A 77 15.08 20.32 2.60
N ALA A 78 15.57 21.35 1.90
CA ALA A 78 14.85 22.01 0.81
C ALA A 78 14.85 21.19 -0.49
N ASP A 79 15.79 20.27 -0.65
CA ASP A 79 16.02 19.54 -1.89
C ASP A 79 15.65 18.05 -1.83
N ILE A 80 14.66 17.71 -1.00
CA ILE A 80 13.97 16.43 -1.09
C ILE A 80 13.06 16.43 -2.33
N LYS A 81 13.30 15.51 -3.28
CA LYS A 81 12.53 15.38 -4.52
C LYS A 81 11.62 14.16 -4.47
N GLN A 82 10.48 14.29 -5.14
CA GLN A 82 9.39 13.33 -5.08
C GLN A 82 8.90 12.98 -6.47
N TRP A 83 8.79 11.68 -6.76
CA TRP A 83 8.14 11.16 -7.95
C TRP A 83 6.87 10.42 -7.56
N ASN A 84 5.73 10.90 -8.07
CA ASN A 84 4.44 10.26 -7.86
C ASN A 84 4.36 9.02 -8.74
N ILE A 85 4.32 7.83 -8.15
CA ILE A 85 4.17 6.58 -8.90
C ILE A 85 2.68 6.39 -9.18
N PRO A 86 2.27 6.15 -10.45
CA PRO A 86 0.88 5.85 -10.74
C PRO A 86 0.40 4.60 -9.98
N ILE A 87 -0.77 4.70 -9.37
CA ILE A 87 -1.37 3.65 -8.53
C ILE A 87 -1.40 2.27 -9.19
N HIS A 88 -1.67 2.21 -10.49
CA HIS A 88 -1.77 0.94 -11.22
C HIS A 88 -0.43 0.20 -11.28
N ILE A 89 0.72 0.88 -11.20
CA ILE A 89 2.04 0.24 -11.17
C ILE A 89 2.18 -0.60 -9.90
N ILE A 90 1.88 -0.02 -8.74
CA ILE A 90 1.94 -0.73 -7.46
C ILE A 90 0.85 -1.80 -7.37
N GLN A 91 -0.35 -1.57 -7.93
CA GLN A 91 -1.40 -2.60 -8.01
C GLN A 91 -0.93 -3.81 -8.84
N ASN A 92 -0.27 -3.58 -9.96
CA ASN A 92 0.25 -4.65 -10.81
C ASN A 92 1.31 -5.47 -10.07
N TRP A 93 2.27 -4.83 -9.40
CA TRP A 93 3.28 -5.53 -8.59
C TRP A 93 2.67 -6.36 -7.46
N ARG A 94 1.62 -5.86 -6.82
CA ARG A 94 0.90 -6.59 -5.78
C ARG A 94 0.15 -7.80 -6.36
N ASN A 95 -0.47 -7.65 -7.52
CA ASN A 95 -1.25 -8.72 -8.15
C ASN A 95 -0.35 -9.81 -8.75
N ASP A 96 0.84 -9.43 -9.23
CA ASP A 96 1.84 -10.34 -9.76
C ASP A 96 3.25 -9.80 -9.43
N MET A 97 3.87 -10.41 -8.41
CA MET A 97 5.20 -10.02 -7.93
C MET A 97 6.30 -10.25 -8.98
N SER A 98 6.08 -11.14 -9.96
CA SER A 98 7.06 -11.38 -11.03
C SER A 98 7.21 -10.17 -11.97
N THR A 99 6.28 -9.21 -11.91
CA THR A 99 6.32 -7.98 -12.71
C THR A 99 7.04 -6.82 -12.04
N ASN A 100 7.54 -7.03 -10.81
CA ASN A 100 8.21 -6.03 -10.00
C ASN A 100 9.74 -6.15 -10.09
N PHE A 101 10.33 -5.33 -10.96
CA PHE A 101 11.78 -5.14 -11.04
C PHE A 101 12.23 -3.78 -10.48
N GLY A 102 11.32 -3.08 -9.79
CA GLY A 102 11.55 -1.74 -9.28
C GLY A 102 11.41 -0.65 -10.34
N VAL A 103 12.00 0.50 -10.02
CA VAL A 103 11.97 1.73 -10.80
C VAL A 103 13.37 2.30 -10.93
N ILE A 104 13.59 3.08 -11.98
CA ILE A 104 14.85 3.78 -12.24
C ILE A 104 14.56 5.26 -12.51
N ILE A 105 15.42 6.13 -11.99
CA ILE A 105 15.40 7.56 -12.30
C ILE A 105 16.45 7.84 -13.38
N MET A 106 16.03 8.47 -14.47
CA MET A 106 16.90 8.80 -15.60
C MET A 106 16.73 10.26 -15.98
N SER A 107 17.81 10.87 -16.46
CA SER A 107 17.69 12.18 -17.10
C SER A 107 16.86 12.06 -18.38
N ASP A 108 16.04 13.06 -18.68
CA ASP A 108 15.35 13.13 -19.96
C ASP A 108 16.31 13.40 -21.13
N THR A 109 17.50 13.94 -20.84
CA THR A 109 18.49 14.31 -21.84
C THR A 109 19.90 14.02 -21.34
N GLU A 110 20.59 13.10 -22.00
CA GLU A 110 21.97 12.71 -21.64
C GLU A 110 23.03 13.27 -22.60
N THR A 111 22.66 14.22 -23.46
CA THR A 111 23.58 14.84 -24.44
C THR A 111 24.53 15.87 -23.82
N THR A 112 24.32 16.20 -22.55
CA THR A 112 25.17 17.12 -21.77
C THR A 112 25.87 16.35 -20.68
N ASN A 113 27.16 16.62 -20.44
CA ASN A 113 27.93 15.98 -19.38
C ASN A 113 27.60 16.55 -17.99
N ILE A 114 26.33 16.48 -17.59
CA ILE A 114 25.76 17.03 -16.35
C ILE A 114 25.18 15.88 -15.54
N TYR A 115 25.55 15.79 -14.27
CA TYR A 115 24.95 14.85 -13.33
C TYR A 115 24.13 15.56 -12.27
N LYS A 116 23.10 14.87 -11.76
CA LYS A 116 22.38 15.23 -10.54
C LYS A 116 22.51 14.07 -9.57
N LYS A 117 23.14 14.29 -8.41
CA LYS A 117 23.46 13.23 -7.45
C LYS A 117 22.40 13.14 -6.37
N PHE A 118 21.79 11.96 -6.23
CA PHE A 118 20.85 11.65 -5.15
C PHE A 118 21.52 10.83 -4.05
N ILE A 119 20.99 10.96 -2.83
CA ILE A 119 21.41 10.20 -1.66
C ILE A 119 21.02 8.73 -1.84
N SER A 120 21.99 7.82 -1.67
CA SER A 120 21.75 6.36 -1.66
C SER A 120 21.42 5.86 -0.24
N SER A 121 20.95 4.61 -0.15
CA SER A 121 20.66 3.93 1.12
C SER A 121 21.88 3.79 2.04
N GLU A 122 23.07 3.64 1.46
CA GLU A 122 24.34 3.41 2.13
C GLU A 122 25.01 4.71 2.59
N TYR A 123 24.53 5.86 2.11
CA TYR A 123 25.14 7.15 2.44
C TYR A 123 24.95 7.48 3.94
N THR A 124 26.00 8.00 4.57
CA THR A 124 26.04 8.28 6.01
C THR A 124 25.37 9.62 6.35
N VAL A 125 24.05 9.67 6.17
CA VAL A 125 23.16 10.80 6.54
C VAL A 125 21.92 10.30 7.25
N ASP A 126 21.13 11.22 7.81
CA ASP A 126 19.83 10.92 8.42
C ASP A 126 18.93 10.14 7.43
N ASN A 127 18.22 9.13 7.95
CA ASN A 127 17.33 8.28 7.19
C ASN A 127 16.24 9.06 6.43
N LYS A 128 15.84 10.25 6.89
CA LYS A 128 14.83 11.07 6.19
C LYS A 128 15.25 11.51 4.78
N TYR A 129 16.55 11.49 4.44
CA TYR A 129 17.05 11.88 3.12
C TYR A 129 17.29 10.68 2.19
N LYS A 130 17.23 9.46 2.72
CA LYS A 130 17.48 8.23 1.97
C LYS A 130 16.28 7.85 1.09
N PRO A 131 16.48 6.99 0.08
CA PRO A 131 15.40 6.55 -0.79
C PRO A 131 14.25 5.92 0.01
N LEU A 132 13.03 6.42 -0.17
CA LEU A 132 11.83 5.89 0.50
C LEU A 132 10.67 5.79 -0.49
N LEU A 133 10.10 4.58 -0.58
CA LEU A 133 8.80 4.37 -1.23
C LEU A 133 7.69 4.47 -0.16
N LYS A 134 6.90 5.53 -0.22
CA LYS A 134 5.72 5.71 0.64
C LYS A 134 4.47 5.26 -0.11
N VAL A 135 3.78 4.25 0.41
CA VAL A 135 2.51 3.74 -0.12
C VAL A 135 1.40 3.97 0.90
N THR A 136 0.37 4.71 0.51
CA THR A 136 -0.84 4.86 1.33
C THR A 136 -1.94 3.94 0.80
N TYR A 137 -2.59 3.18 1.69
CA TYR A 137 -3.61 2.21 1.33
C TYR A 137 -4.75 2.20 2.36
N SER A 138 -5.92 1.77 1.92
CA SER A 138 -7.04 1.43 2.77
C SER A 138 -7.33 -0.05 2.67
N VAL A 139 -7.82 -0.60 3.76
CA VAL A 139 -8.44 -1.91 3.76
C VAL A 139 -9.95 -1.66 3.76
N PRO A 140 -10.72 -2.24 2.81
CA PRO A 140 -12.17 -2.13 2.89
C PRO A 140 -12.62 -2.65 4.26
N GLY A 141 -13.72 -2.12 4.81
CA GLY A 141 -14.38 -2.70 5.99
C GLY A 141 -15.17 -3.95 5.61
N PRO A 142 -15.58 -4.77 6.59
CA PRO A 142 -16.49 -5.88 6.31
C PRO A 142 -17.81 -5.33 5.75
N SER A 143 -18.47 -6.11 4.89
CA SER A 143 -19.81 -5.78 4.43
C SER A 143 -20.77 -5.69 5.61
N THR A 144 -21.81 -4.87 5.50
CA THR A 144 -22.88 -4.81 6.49
C THR A 144 -23.47 -6.22 6.68
N PRO A 145 -23.59 -6.71 7.93
CA PRO A 145 -24.20 -8.00 8.19
C PRO A 145 -25.70 -7.95 7.86
N SER A 146 -26.23 -9.07 7.38
CA SER A 146 -27.66 -9.33 7.30
C SER A 146 -28.15 -9.95 8.61
N GLY A 147 -29.42 -9.72 8.95
CA GLY A 147 -30.02 -10.25 10.17
C GLY A 147 -31.47 -10.68 9.96
N GLU A 148 -31.81 -11.84 10.49
CA GLU A 148 -33.19 -12.36 10.54
C GLU A 148 -33.61 -12.55 12.00
N SER A 149 -34.86 -12.20 12.30
CA SER A 149 -35.43 -12.37 13.64
C SER A 149 -36.42 -13.52 13.67
N TYR A 150 -36.37 -14.26 14.77
CA TYR A 150 -37.17 -15.44 15.01
C TYR A 150 -37.92 -15.31 16.34
N SER A 151 -39.22 -15.62 16.32
CA SER A 151 -40.06 -15.66 17.53
C SER A 151 -40.06 -17.07 18.12
N ASN A 152 -39.99 -17.18 19.44
CA ASN A 152 -40.14 -18.47 20.14
C ASN A 152 -41.61 -18.88 20.35
N GLY A 153 -42.55 -18.20 19.68
CA GLY A 153 -43.99 -18.45 19.76
C GLY A 153 -44.77 -17.29 20.34
N ASP A 154 -46.07 -17.29 20.05
CA ASP A 154 -46.99 -16.21 20.43
C ASP A 154 -47.08 -16.05 21.95
N GLY A 155 -47.10 -14.79 22.40
CA GLY A 155 -47.24 -14.45 23.81
C GLY A 155 -46.00 -14.69 24.68
N THR A 156 -44.92 -15.26 24.16
CA THR A 156 -43.68 -15.48 24.95
C THR A 156 -42.93 -14.18 25.22
N GLY A 157 -43.03 -13.20 24.32
CA GLY A 157 -42.22 -11.99 24.37
C GLY A 157 -40.73 -12.24 24.20
N THR A 158 -40.34 -13.42 23.68
CA THR A 158 -38.95 -13.84 23.48
C THR A 158 -38.71 -14.24 22.02
N GLY A 159 -37.46 -14.12 21.60
CA GLY A 159 -37.00 -14.47 20.26
C GLY A 159 -35.49 -14.36 20.18
N PHE A 160 -34.94 -14.63 19.00
CA PHE A 160 -33.52 -14.50 18.72
C PHE A 160 -33.29 -13.87 17.35
N VAL A 161 -32.06 -13.41 17.13
CA VAL A 161 -31.60 -12.87 15.85
C VAL A 161 -30.45 -13.73 15.37
N GLU A 162 -30.51 -14.14 14.12
CA GLU A 162 -29.38 -14.72 13.41
C GLU A 162 -28.76 -13.67 12.51
N LEU A 163 -27.44 -13.59 12.53
CA LEU A 163 -26.64 -12.70 11.70
C LEU A 163 -25.83 -13.52 10.72
N SER A 164 -25.69 -13.02 9.50
CA SER A 164 -24.74 -13.57 8.53
C SER A 164 -24.10 -12.47 7.70
N TRP A 165 -22.85 -12.68 7.28
CA TRP A 165 -22.11 -11.73 6.46
C TRP A 165 -21.23 -12.45 5.43
N PRO A 166 -20.95 -11.83 4.27
CA PRO A 166 -19.99 -12.37 3.33
C PRO A 166 -18.59 -12.51 3.95
N PRO A 167 -17.84 -13.58 3.64
CA PRO A 167 -16.44 -13.67 4.02
C PRO A 167 -15.63 -12.51 3.41
N MET A 168 -14.63 -12.06 4.15
CA MET A 168 -13.77 -10.95 3.76
C MET A 168 -12.36 -11.45 3.52
N SER A 169 -11.83 -11.20 2.33
CA SER A 169 -10.47 -11.56 1.98
C SER A 169 -9.45 -10.98 2.97
N GLY A 170 -8.63 -11.88 3.53
CA GLY A 170 -7.60 -11.55 4.51
C GLY A 170 -8.12 -11.18 5.90
N ALA A 171 -9.37 -11.49 6.23
CA ALA A 171 -9.82 -11.52 7.61
C ALA A 171 -9.30 -12.80 8.29
N THR A 172 -8.81 -12.68 9.51
CA THR A 172 -8.37 -13.80 10.36
C THR A 172 -9.36 -14.12 11.46
N GLY A 173 -10.42 -13.32 11.58
CA GLY A 173 -11.56 -13.54 12.44
C GLY A 173 -12.53 -12.36 12.43
N TYR A 174 -13.64 -12.49 13.15
CA TYR A 174 -14.69 -11.50 13.26
C TYR A 174 -15.11 -11.30 14.72
N LYS A 175 -15.56 -10.08 15.02
CA LYS A 175 -16.26 -9.75 16.25
C LYS A 175 -17.62 -9.14 15.93
N VAL A 176 -18.64 -9.64 16.61
CA VAL A 176 -20.00 -9.08 16.60
C VAL A 176 -20.13 -8.15 17.79
N TRP A 177 -20.52 -6.90 17.55
CA TRP A 177 -20.80 -5.93 18.61
C TRP A 177 -22.31 -5.67 18.70
N ILE A 178 -22.87 -5.83 19.90
CA ILE A 178 -24.28 -5.64 20.18
C ILE A 178 -24.45 -4.51 21.18
N PHE A 179 -25.22 -3.49 20.79
CA PHE A 179 -25.63 -2.46 21.74
C PHE A 179 -26.80 -2.95 22.59
N ASN A 180 -26.60 -3.03 23.90
CA ASN A 180 -27.62 -3.53 24.86
C ASN A 180 -28.56 -2.43 25.38
N GLY A 181 -28.46 -1.20 24.85
CA GLY A 181 -29.20 -0.03 25.33
C GLY A 181 -28.41 0.87 26.29
N LEU A 182 -27.27 0.41 26.81
CA LEU A 182 -26.36 1.17 27.66
C LEU A 182 -24.95 1.24 27.05
N GLU A 183 -24.43 0.09 26.62
CA GLU A 183 -23.09 -0.05 26.06
C GLU A 183 -23.06 -1.13 24.97
N TYR A 184 -21.93 -1.24 24.28
CA TYR A 184 -21.71 -2.34 23.35
C TYR A 184 -21.02 -3.53 24.06
N GLU A 185 -21.54 -4.72 23.81
CA GLU A 185 -20.92 -5.99 24.16
C GLU A 185 -20.34 -6.64 22.90
N SER A 186 -19.12 -7.19 22.98
CA SER A 186 -18.44 -7.83 21.85
C SER A 186 -18.37 -9.35 22.00
N PHE A 187 -18.64 -10.07 20.92
CA PHE A 187 -18.50 -11.52 20.82
C PHE A 187 -17.46 -11.86 19.76
N ASP A 188 -16.39 -12.56 20.15
CA ASP A 188 -15.43 -13.13 19.18
C ASP A 188 -16.03 -14.40 18.58
N VAL A 189 -16.11 -14.44 17.24
CA VAL A 189 -16.71 -15.55 16.50
C VAL A 189 -15.70 -16.26 15.60
N GLY A 190 -14.42 -15.91 15.73
CA GLY A 190 -13.35 -16.46 14.90
C GLY A 190 -13.63 -16.26 13.41
N ASN A 191 -13.36 -17.26 12.59
CA ASN A 191 -13.58 -17.21 11.13
C ASN A 191 -15.03 -17.48 10.70
N SER A 192 -15.96 -17.58 11.64
CA SER A 192 -17.37 -17.81 11.31
C SER A 192 -17.95 -16.61 10.56
N THR A 193 -18.80 -16.88 9.58
CA THR A 193 -19.53 -15.88 8.78
C THR A 193 -21.00 -15.77 9.18
N ASN A 194 -21.35 -16.38 10.30
CA ASN A 194 -22.66 -16.33 10.91
C ASN A 194 -22.52 -16.32 12.44
N TRP A 195 -23.55 -15.83 13.11
CA TRP A 195 -23.64 -15.82 14.56
C TRP A 195 -25.08 -15.62 15.00
N SER A 196 -25.48 -16.21 16.13
CA SER A 196 -26.86 -16.14 16.64
C SER A 196 -26.89 -15.67 18.09
N THR A 197 -27.93 -14.91 18.44
CA THR A 197 -28.24 -14.60 19.85
C THR A 197 -28.88 -15.80 20.57
N LEU A 198 -29.24 -16.87 19.85
CA LEU A 198 -29.78 -18.10 20.45
C LEU A 198 -28.79 -18.64 21.49
N GLU A 199 -29.29 -19.03 22.66
CA GLU A 199 -28.51 -19.50 23.82
C GLU A 199 -27.51 -18.49 24.42
N LYS A 200 -27.56 -17.21 24.00
CA LYS A 200 -26.74 -16.14 24.60
C LYS A 200 -27.56 -15.36 25.63
N ILE A 201 -26.99 -15.17 26.81
CA ILE A 201 -27.63 -14.43 27.90
C ILE A 201 -27.28 -12.95 27.77
N PHE A 202 -28.20 -12.15 27.26
CA PHE A 202 -28.12 -10.69 27.32
C PHE A 202 -28.85 -10.22 28.59
N GLY A 203 -28.20 -9.39 29.39
CA GLY A 203 -28.89 -8.66 30.47
C GLY A 203 -30.11 -7.93 29.89
N GLN A 204 -31.23 -7.91 30.63
CA GLN A 204 -32.57 -7.47 30.17
C GLN A 204 -32.53 -6.45 29.02
N LEU A 205 -32.87 -6.92 27.82
CA LEU A 205 -32.99 -6.09 26.62
C LEU A 205 -34.16 -5.13 26.79
N ASN A 206 -33.87 -3.88 27.15
CA ASN A 206 -34.87 -2.82 27.11
C ASN A 206 -35.27 -2.61 25.64
N LYS A 207 -36.54 -2.94 25.34
CA LYS A 207 -37.17 -3.16 24.03
C LYS A 207 -37.14 -2.00 23.02
N LYS A 208 -36.05 -1.23 22.83
CA LYS A 208 -36.10 -0.13 21.86
C LYS A 208 -35.09 -0.10 20.73
N PHE A 209 -33.84 -0.52 20.86
CA PHE A 209 -32.94 -0.52 19.69
C PHE A 209 -31.82 -1.54 19.86
N LEU A 210 -31.86 -2.62 19.08
CA LEU A 210 -30.68 -3.46 18.84
C LEU A 210 -29.92 -2.83 17.68
N ARG A 211 -28.74 -2.27 17.96
CA ARG A 211 -27.76 -1.94 16.92
C ARG A 211 -26.70 -3.03 16.92
N VAL A 212 -26.46 -3.60 15.75
CA VAL A 212 -25.44 -4.61 15.51
C VAL A 212 -24.41 -4.01 14.57
N ASP A 213 -23.16 -3.99 15.00
CA ASP A 213 -22.03 -3.63 14.17
C ASP A 213 -21.10 -4.84 14.01
N LEU A 214 -20.58 -5.04 12.80
CA LEU A 214 -19.61 -6.10 12.51
C LEU A 214 -18.22 -5.50 12.35
N PHE A 215 -17.25 -6.05 13.09
CA PHE A 215 -15.84 -5.73 12.91
C PHE A 215 -15.08 -6.97 12.46
N CYS A 216 -14.34 -6.87 11.37
CA CYS A 216 -13.36 -7.89 11.01
C CYS A 216 -12.06 -7.62 11.77
N ILE A 217 -11.45 -8.68 12.29
CA ILE A 217 -10.09 -8.62 12.82
C ILE A 217 -9.15 -8.98 11.69
N LYS A 218 -8.23 -8.07 11.39
CA LYS A 218 -7.06 -8.37 10.59
C LYS A 218 -5.85 -8.34 11.50
N ILE A 219 -5.25 -9.51 11.70
CA ILE A 219 -3.91 -9.60 12.27
C ILE A 219 -2.97 -9.58 11.05
N ASN A 220 -2.33 -8.44 10.83
CA ASN A 220 -1.13 -8.36 9.98
C ASN A 220 0.09 -8.32 10.90
#